data_AF-A0A529FZY6-F1
#
_entry.id   AF-A0A529FZY6-F1
#
_cell.length_a   1.000
_cell.length_b   1.000
_cell.length_c   1.000
_cell.angle_alpha   90.00
_cell.angle_beta   90.00
_cell.angle_gamma   90.00
#
_symmetry.space_group_name_H-M   'P 1'
#
loop_
_entity.id
_entity.type
_entity.pdbx_description
1 polymer ?
#
loop_
_entity_poly.entity_id
_entity_poly.type
_entity_poly.pdbx_seq_one_letter_code
_entity_poly.pdbx_strand_id
1 'polypeptide(L)'
;AKKFILDNTALMAPPHVPEVFLHLADEAHDLWLRTEEELAAIGLPPPFWAFAWAGGQGLARYVLDHPETVRGKRVLDFASGSGLVAIAAAKAGAAAV
;
A
#
# COMPACT_ATOMS: atom_id res chain seq x y z
N ALA A 1 12.10 -2.49 13.16
CA ALA A 1 11.09 -2.32 12.09
C ALA A 1 9.65 -2.47 12.61
N LYS A 2 9.19 -3.65 13.06
CA LYS A 2 7.77 -3.87 13.45
C LYS A 2 7.20 -2.85 14.44
N LYS A 3 7.88 -2.59 15.56
CA LYS A 3 7.43 -1.61 16.56
C LYS A 3 7.26 -0.21 15.95
N PHE A 4 8.23 0.25 15.17
CA PHE A 4 8.16 1.52 14.46
C PHE A 4 6.95 1.62 13.54
N ILE A 5 6.64 0.58 12.76
CA ILE A 5 5.46 0.55 11.89
C ILE A 5 4.18 0.70 12.74
N LEU A 6 4.03 -0.13 13.78
CA LEU A 6 2.83 -0.11 14.62
C LEU A 6 2.65 1.19 15.40
N ASP A 7 3.75 1.83 15.83
CA ASP A 7 3.70 3.10 16.56
C ASP A 7 3.32 4.28 15.66
N ASN A 8 3.51 4.17 14.34
CA ASN A 8 3.41 5.29 13.40
C ASN A 8 2.35 5.07 12.30
N THR A 9 1.60 3.96 12.36
CA THR A 9 0.54 3.64 11.40
C THR A 9 -0.63 3.00 12.13
N ALA A 10 -1.83 3.15 11.57
CA ALA A 10 -3.02 2.45 12.02
C ALA A 10 -3.41 1.38 11.00
N LEU A 11 -4.07 0.32 11.48
CA LEU A 11 -4.69 -0.65 10.58
C LEU A 11 -5.95 -0.02 9.98
N MET A 12 -5.91 0.26 8.68
CA MET A 12 -6.96 1.01 7.98
C MET A 12 -7.25 0.37 6.63
N ALA A 13 -8.47 0.57 6.14
CA ALA A 13 -8.82 0.24 4.76
C ALA A 13 -8.81 1.52 3.91
N PRO A 14 -8.12 1.55 2.75
CA PRO A 14 -8.19 2.68 1.84
C PRO A 14 -9.64 2.93 1.37
N PRO A 15 -10.07 4.19 1.20
CA PRO A 15 -11.47 4.53 0.93
C PRO A 15 -12.03 3.89 -0.34
N HIS A 16 -11.20 3.66 -1.37
CA HIS A 16 -11.65 3.05 -2.62
C HIS A 16 -11.41 1.52 -2.68
N VAL A 17 -10.79 0.93 -1.67
CA VAL A 17 -10.48 -0.51 -1.60
C VAL A 17 -10.76 -1.06 -0.19
N PRO A 18 -12.02 -1.04 0.28
CA PRO A 18 -12.39 -1.42 1.64
C PRO A 18 -12.14 -2.91 1.99
N GLU A 19 -11.90 -3.76 0.99
CA GLU A 19 -11.64 -5.19 1.14
C GLU A 19 -10.21 -5.52 1.61
N VAL A 20 -9.33 -4.52 1.69
CA VAL A 20 -7.92 -4.66 2.05
C VAL A 20 -7.58 -3.74 3.22
N PHE A 21 -7.09 -4.34 4.31
CA PHE A 21 -6.56 -3.61 5.45
C PHE A 21 -5.04 -3.58 5.40
N LEU A 22 -4.47 -2.39 5.60
CA LEU A 22 -3.04 -2.15 5.63
C LEU A 22 -2.66 -1.30 6.84
N HIS A 23 -1.42 -1.39 7.26
CA HIS A 23 -0.83 -0.45 8.19
C HIS A 23 -0.46 0.83 7.43
N LEU A 24 -1.31 1.85 7.55
CA LEU A 24 -1.16 3.13 6.84
C LEU A 24 -0.93 4.28 7.81
N ALA A 25 -0.15 5.26 7.38
CA ALA A 25 -0.06 6.55 8.06
C ALA A 25 -1.35 7.34 7.78
N ASP A 26 -1.88 7.97 8.83
CA ASP A 26 -2.94 8.96 8.71
C ASP A 26 -2.41 10.21 7.99
N GLU A 27 -3.22 10.87 7.16
CA GLU A 27 -2.89 12.18 6.57
C GLU A 27 -2.54 13.23 7.64
N ALA A 28 -3.02 13.05 8.88
CA ALA A 28 -2.70 13.90 10.03
C ALA A 28 -1.40 13.51 10.79
N HIS A 29 -0.65 12.48 10.38
CA HIS A 29 0.61 12.14 11.03
C HIS A 29 1.77 13.05 10.56
N ASP A 30 2.51 13.60 11.54
CA ASP A 30 3.77 14.35 11.39
C ASP A 30 4.79 13.70 10.44
N LEU A 31 4.64 12.41 10.14
CA LEU A 31 5.49 11.63 9.24
C LEU A 31 5.47 12.10 7.79
N TRP A 32 4.37 12.69 7.33
CA TRP A 32 4.25 13.27 5.98
C TRP A 32 4.68 14.74 5.95
N LEU A 33 4.46 15.47 7.05
CA LEU A 33 4.88 16.86 7.20
C LEU A 33 6.38 17.01 7.42
N ARG A 34 7.05 15.95 7.90
CA ARG A 34 8.51 15.93 7.99
C ARG A 34 9.09 15.94 6.59
N THR A 35 9.97 16.92 6.33
CA THR A 35 10.63 17.04 5.03
C THR A 35 11.44 15.78 4.73
N GLU A 36 11.69 15.49 3.45
CA GLU A 36 12.58 14.38 3.07
C GLU A 36 13.96 14.50 3.74
N GLU A 37 14.42 15.74 4.00
CA GLU A 37 15.65 16.05 4.74
C GLU A 37 15.55 15.68 6.23
N GLU A 38 14.42 15.91 6.89
CA GLU A 38 14.18 15.52 8.28
C GLU A 38 14.07 14.00 8.46
N LEU A 39 13.44 13.31 7.50
CA LEU A 39 13.38 11.86 7.46
C LEU A 39 14.76 11.25 7.19
N ALA A 40 15.53 11.85 6.26
CA ALA A 40 16.91 11.44 5.99
C ALA A 40 17.84 11.69 7.19
N ALA A 41 17.66 12.77 7.94
CA ALA A 41 18.46 13.10 9.13
C ALA A 41 18.29 12.08 10.27
N ILE A 42 17.13 11.41 10.35
CA ILE A 42 16.88 10.29 11.28
C ILE A 42 17.11 8.91 10.65
N GLY A 43 17.66 8.86 9.43
CA GLY A 43 18.02 7.64 8.73
C GLY A 43 16.84 6.84 8.17
N LEU A 44 15.68 7.48 7.98
CA LEU A 44 14.50 6.84 7.42
C LEU A 44 14.30 7.27 5.96
N PRO A 45 14.30 6.32 4.99
CA PRO A 45 13.86 6.64 3.64
C PRO A 45 12.36 7.02 3.64
N PRO A 46 11.89 7.82 2.66
CA PRO A 46 10.48 8.17 2.56
C PRO A 46 9.61 6.90 2.62
N PRO A 47 8.59 6.85 3.50
CA PRO A 47 7.88 5.61 3.79
C PRO A 47 6.79 5.36 2.75
N PHE A 48 7.16 5.14 1.48
CA PHE A 48 6.23 4.89 0.37
C PHE A 48 5.26 3.73 0.64
N TRP A 49 5.66 2.81 1.52
CA TRP A 49 4.85 1.67 2.00
C TRP A 49 3.72 2.06 2.94
N ALA A 50 3.79 3.22 3.60
CA ALA A 50 2.81 3.66 4.61
C ALA A 50 1.57 4.31 3.98
N PHE A 51 1.50 4.45 2.65
CA PHE A 51 0.43 5.19 1.98
C PHE A 51 -0.26 4.36 0.90
N ALA A 52 -1.59 4.50 0.83
CA ALA A 52 -2.40 3.98 -0.24
C ALA A 52 -2.63 5.07 -1.30
N TRP A 53 -1.62 5.32 -2.13
CA TRP A 53 -1.66 6.35 -3.18
C TRP A 53 -2.87 6.19 -4.10
N ALA A 54 -3.46 7.30 -4.55
CA ALA A 54 -4.67 7.31 -5.37
C ALA A 54 -4.57 6.42 -6.62
N GLY A 55 -3.42 6.44 -7.32
CA GLY A 55 -3.18 5.57 -8.48
C GLY A 55 -3.20 4.07 -8.13
N GLY A 56 -2.59 3.69 -7.00
CA GLY A 56 -2.61 2.32 -6.51
C GLY A 56 -4.02 1.88 -6.09
N GLN A 57 -4.80 2.78 -5.46
CA GLN A 57 -6.20 2.50 -5.12
C GLN A 57 -7.06 2.29 -6.37
N GLY A 58 -6.91 3.12 -7.40
CA GLY A 58 -7.64 2.97 -8.66
C GLY A 58 -7.31 1.66 -9.38
N LEU A 59 -6.03 1.29 -9.46
CA LEU A 59 -5.60 0.04 -10.08
C LEU A 59 -6.06 -1.19 -9.28
N ALA A 60 -5.94 -1.15 -7.95
CA ALA A 60 -6.43 -2.22 -7.09
C ALA A 60 -7.94 -2.42 -7.22
N ARG A 61 -8.72 -1.33 -7.24
CA ARG A 61 -10.17 -1.38 -7.48
C ARG A 61 -10.48 -2.04 -8.83
N TYR A 62 -9.80 -1.62 -9.89
CA TYR A 62 -9.98 -2.20 -11.22
C TYR A 62 -9.71 -3.72 -11.24
N VAL A 63 -8.61 -4.17 -10.63
CA VAL A 63 -8.25 -5.61 -10.57
C VAL A 63 -9.27 -6.42 -9.79
N LEU A 64 -9.79 -5.89 -8.68
CA LEU A 64 -10.81 -6.57 -7.88
C LEU A 64 -12.14 -6.67 -8.62
N ASP A 65 -12.52 -5.64 -9.38
CA ASP A 65 -13.76 -5.62 -10.16
C ASP A 65 -13.67 -6.46 -11.45
N HIS A 66 -12.46 -6.66 -11.97
CA HIS A 66 -12.16 -7.39 -13.22
C HIS A 66 -11.17 -8.52 -12.96
N PRO A 67 -11.52 -9.54 -12.14
CA PRO A 67 -10.55 -10.53 -11.69
C PRO A 67 -9.98 -11.39 -12.84
N GLU A 68 -10.68 -11.53 -13.96
CA GLU A 68 -10.18 -12.19 -15.18
C GLU A 68 -8.88 -11.59 -15.74
N THR A 69 -8.58 -10.34 -15.38
CA THR A 69 -7.32 -9.68 -15.76
C THR A 69 -6.10 -10.39 -15.16
N VAL A 70 -6.23 -10.98 -13.96
CA VAL A 70 -5.12 -11.61 -13.22
C VAL A 70 -5.36 -13.07 -12.83
N ARG A 71 -6.59 -13.57 -12.85
CA ARG A 71 -6.96 -14.91 -12.37
C ARG A 71 -6.12 -16.01 -13.02
N GLY A 72 -5.48 -16.83 -12.19
CA GLY A 72 -4.61 -17.95 -12.62
C GLY A 72 -3.26 -17.53 -13.22
N LYS A 73 -2.96 -16.23 -13.30
CA LYS A 73 -1.70 -15.72 -13.88
C LYS A 73 -0.64 -15.47 -12.80
N ARG A 74 0.62 -15.43 -13.22
CA ARG A 74 1.73 -14.92 -12.39
C ARG A 74 1.85 -13.42 -12.65
N VAL A 75 1.70 -12.61 -11.62
CA VAL A 75 1.70 -11.14 -11.69
C VAL A 75 3.01 -10.63 -11.09
N LEU A 76 3.51 -9.49 -11.57
CA LEU A 76 4.61 -8.75 -10.95
C LEU A 76 4.08 -7.35 -10.62
N ASP A 77 4.05 -7.00 -9.33
CA ASP A 77 3.75 -5.63 -8.88
C ASP A 77 5.05 -4.84 -8.76
N PHE A 78 5.44 -4.15 -9.83
CA PHE A 78 6.66 -3.37 -9.86
C PHE A 78 6.48 -2.01 -9.16
N ALA A 79 7.45 -1.63 -8.32
CA ALA A 79 7.34 -0.45 -7.47
C ALA A 79 6.07 -0.47 -6.59
N SER A 80 5.82 -1.62 -5.95
CA SER A 80 4.56 -1.96 -5.26
C SER A 80 4.14 -1.01 -4.14
N GLY A 81 5.04 -0.15 -3.65
CA GLY A 81 4.75 0.79 -2.56
C GLY A 81 4.22 0.07 -1.32
N SER A 82 2.96 0.35 -0.95
CA SER A 82 2.25 -0.31 0.16
C SER A 82 1.86 -1.77 -0.11
N GLY A 83 2.04 -2.26 -1.34
CA GLY A 83 1.65 -3.61 -1.75
C GLY A 83 0.15 -3.78 -1.99
N LEU A 84 -0.62 -2.68 -1.97
CA LEU A 84 -2.09 -2.70 -2.13
C LEU A 84 -2.52 -3.42 -3.41
N VAL A 85 -1.86 -3.14 -4.54
CA VAL A 85 -2.20 -3.74 -5.84
C VAL A 85 -1.81 -5.21 -5.88
N ALA A 86 -0.64 -5.58 -5.36
CA ALA A 86 -0.26 -6.98 -5.21
C ALA A 86 -1.29 -7.80 -4.38
N ILE A 87 -1.74 -7.24 -3.26
CA ILE A 87 -2.75 -7.90 -2.41
C ILE A 87 -4.10 -8.00 -3.13
N ALA A 88 -4.50 -6.97 -3.88
CA ALA A 88 -5.68 -7.01 -4.73
C ALA A 88 -5.59 -8.11 -5.80
N ALA A 89 -4.43 -8.24 -6.47
CA ALA A 89 -4.19 -9.28 -7.46
C ALA A 89 -4.26 -10.69 -6.85
N ALA A 90 -3.65 -10.89 -5.68
CA ALA A 90 -3.75 -12.15 -4.94
C ALA A 90 -5.20 -12.49 -4.58
N LYS A 91 -5.97 -11.51 -4.07
CA LYS A 91 -7.39 -11.67 -3.74
C LYS A 91 -8.27 -11.94 -4.98
N ALA A 92 -7.94 -11.36 -6.12
CA ALA A 92 -8.61 -11.58 -7.40
C ALA A 92 -8.27 -12.96 -8.03
N GLY A 93 -7.35 -13.72 -7.43
CA GLY A 93 -7.04 -15.10 -7.80
C GLY A 93 -5.82 -15.24 -8.72
N ALA A 94 -4.87 -14.31 -8.69
CA ALA A 94 -3.55 -14.54 -9.27
C ALA A 94 -2.93 -15.82 -8.68
N ALA A 95 -2.23 -16.60 -9.52
CA ALA A 95 -1.56 -17.82 -9.10
C ALA A 95 -0.32 -17.54 -8.24
N ALA A 96 0.34 -16.41 -8.51
CA ALA A 96 1.42 -15.85 -7.70
C ALA A 96 1.55 -14.36 -8.02
N VAL A 97 2.05 -13.59 -7.06
CA VAL A 97 2.37 -12.16 -7.18
C VAL A 97 3.74 -11.91 -6.57
#